data_AF-A0A972VZB7-F1
#
_entry.id   AF-A0A972VZB7-F1
#
_cell.length_a   1.000
_cell.length_b   1.000
_cell.length_c   1.000
_cell.angle_alpha   90.00
_cell.angle_beta   90.00
_cell.angle_gamma   90.00
#
_symmetry.space_group_name_H-M   'P 1'
#
loop_
_entity.id
_entity.type
_entity.pdbx_description
1 polymer ?
#
loop_
_entity_poly.entity_id
_entity_poly.type
_entity_poly.pdbx_seq_one_letter_code
_entity_poly.pdbx_strand_id
1 'polypeptide(L)'
;MNPTKKPNKPFPSAAEDVKHTRETQLATPQSSSPSYRLAYADDDFILTDEMRPVRLLLELSKPELTLNEHDINHTIVIFGSARILSPEVAAEMLRGIAERLQANPTDKQLLTEQRQALRTAKRVRYYNEARLLAEKITRESCAHNLPRLHIITGGGPGIMEAVNEGAGPEKSFGVNIRLPFEQRSNPVVAGNPR
;
A
#
# COMPACT_ATOMS: atom_id res chain seq x y z
N MET A 1 -20.48 31.06 9.86
CA MET A 1 -21.06 30.21 8.80
C MET A 1 -21.43 28.88 9.44
N ASN A 2 -22.70 28.49 9.41
CA ASN A 2 -23.16 27.20 9.95
C ASN A 2 -22.62 26.06 9.08
N PRO A 3 -21.73 25.18 9.58
CA PRO A 3 -21.56 23.87 8.95
C PRO A 3 -22.81 23.04 9.30
N THR A 4 -23.25 22.12 8.44
CA THR A 4 -24.35 21.16 8.67
C THR A 4 -25.78 21.51 8.19
N LYS A 5 -25.93 22.12 7.01
CA LYS A 5 -27.09 21.77 6.16
C LYS A 5 -26.59 20.96 4.98
N LYS A 6 -26.72 19.63 5.05
CA LYS A 6 -26.54 18.77 3.87
C LYS A 6 -27.51 19.30 2.79
N PRO A 7 -27.05 19.55 1.55
CA PRO A 7 -27.93 20.03 0.50
C PRO A 7 -29.08 19.04 0.33
N ASN A 8 -30.30 19.55 0.13
CA ASN A 8 -31.49 18.74 -0.08
C ASN A 8 -31.28 17.94 -1.37
N LYS A 9 -30.88 16.66 -1.27
CA LYS A 9 -30.59 15.82 -2.44
C LYS A 9 -31.93 15.27 -2.95
N PRO A 10 -32.39 15.68 -4.15
CA PRO A 10 -33.68 15.23 -4.69
C PRO A 10 -33.65 13.76 -5.12
N PHE A 11 -32.47 13.16 -5.24
CA PHE A 11 -32.27 11.78 -5.63
C PHE A 11 -31.51 11.01 -4.54
N PRO A 12 -31.86 9.73 -4.32
CA PRO A 12 -31.11 8.85 -3.44
C PRO A 12 -29.67 8.65 -3.92
N SER A 13 -28.78 8.32 -3.01
CA SER A 13 -27.44 7.83 -3.31
C SER A 13 -27.46 6.37 -3.74
N ALA A 14 -26.42 5.93 -4.45
CA ALA A 14 -26.26 4.52 -4.85
C ALA A 14 -26.33 3.54 -3.66
N ALA A 15 -25.84 3.94 -2.48
CA ALA A 15 -25.94 3.14 -1.27
C ALA A 15 -27.39 3.05 -0.73
N GLU A 16 -28.16 4.14 -0.82
CA GLU A 16 -29.57 4.16 -0.45
C GLU A 16 -30.42 3.34 -1.43
N ASP A 17 -30.11 3.37 -2.72
CA ASP A 17 -30.78 2.56 -3.75
C ASP A 17 -30.55 1.05 -3.54
N VAL A 18 -29.31 0.65 -3.22
CA VAL A 18 -29.00 -0.75 -2.89
C VAL A 18 -29.76 -1.20 -1.67
N LYS A 19 -29.79 -0.36 -0.62
CA LYS A 19 -30.54 -0.65 0.60
C LYS A 19 -32.04 -0.77 0.31
N HIS A 20 -32.59 0.18 -0.44
CA HIS A 20 -33.99 0.18 -0.84
C HIS A 20 -34.33 -1.10 -1.61
N THR A 21 -33.55 -1.44 -2.65
CA THR A 21 -33.77 -2.64 -3.46
C THR A 21 -33.80 -3.92 -2.61
N ARG A 22 -32.93 -4.02 -1.59
CA ARG A 22 -32.91 -5.17 -0.66
C ARG A 22 -34.10 -5.20 0.31
N GLU A 23 -34.60 -4.03 0.73
CA GLU A 23 -35.62 -3.90 1.78
C GLU A 23 -37.05 -3.83 1.23
N THR A 24 -37.26 -3.34 0.01
CA THR A 24 -38.59 -3.04 -0.55
C THR A 24 -38.99 -3.92 -1.74
N GLN A 25 -38.10 -4.78 -2.26
CA GLN A 25 -38.49 -5.76 -3.26
C GLN A 25 -39.46 -6.78 -2.64
N LEU A 26 -40.76 -6.60 -2.91
CA LEU A 26 -41.76 -7.65 -2.77
C LEU A 26 -41.24 -8.88 -3.51
N ALA A 27 -41.18 -10.05 -2.85
CA ALA A 27 -40.67 -11.29 -3.43
C ALA A 27 -41.68 -11.83 -4.48
N THR A 28 -41.64 -11.26 -5.67
CA THR A 28 -42.39 -11.72 -6.84
C THR A 28 -41.43 -12.49 -7.75
N PRO A 29 -41.93 -13.43 -8.57
CA PRO A 29 -41.09 -14.10 -9.56
C PRO A 29 -40.33 -13.13 -10.47
N GLN A 30 -40.93 -11.96 -10.76
CA GLN A 30 -40.34 -10.92 -11.59
C GLN A 30 -39.19 -10.18 -10.90
N SER A 31 -39.37 -9.76 -9.64
CA SER A 31 -38.32 -9.08 -8.85
C SER A 31 -37.18 -10.01 -8.43
N SER A 32 -37.38 -11.34 -8.47
CA SER A 32 -36.31 -12.33 -8.26
C SER A 32 -35.40 -12.55 -9.47
N SER A 33 -35.72 -11.99 -10.63
CA SER A 33 -34.89 -12.12 -11.84
C SER A 33 -33.59 -11.31 -11.73
N PRO A 34 -32.44 -11.82 -12.22
CA PRO A 34 -31.18 -11.07 -12.26
C PRO A 34 -31.28 -9.70 -12.96
N SER A 35 -32.19 -9.55 -13.93
CA SER A 35 -32.40 -8.29 -14.66
C SER A 35 -32.90 -7.13 -13.78
N TYR A 36 -33.38 -7.40 -12.57
CA TYR A 36 -33.82 -6.39 -11.61
C TYR A 36 -32.73 -5.98 -10.61
N ARG A 37 -31.54 -6.58 -10.70
CA ARG A 37 -30.39 -6.16 -9.88
C ARG A 37 -29.85 -4.85 -10.42
N LEU A 38 -29.44 -3.97 -9.50
CA LEU A 38 -28.74 -2.73 -9.86
C LEU A 38 -27.37 -3.10 -10.43
N ALA A 39 -27.05 -2.65 -11.64
CA ALA A 39 -25.81 -3.03 -12.34
C ALA A 39 -24.53 -2.75 -11.54
N TYR A 40 -24.49 -1.64 -10.77
CA TYR A 40 -23.35 -1.28 -9.94
C TYR A 40 -23.23 -2.07 -8.62
N ALA A 41 -24.21 -2.93 -8.33
CA ALA A 41 -24.25 -3.82 -7.17
C ALA A 41 -24.47 -5.29 -7.56
N ASP A 42 -24.33 -5.61 -8.86
CA ASP A 42 -24.42 -6.96 -9.40
C ASP A 42 -23.01 -7.48 -9.71
N ASP A 43 -22.45 -8.24 -8.78
CA ASP A 43 -21.09 -8.78 -8.90
C ASP A 43 -20.97 -9.70 -10.13
N ASP A 44 -22.01 -10.46 -10.46
CA ASP A 44 -22.02 -11.35 -11.63
C ASP A 44 -21.82 -10.55 -12.93
N PHE A 45 -22.38 -9.33 -13.00
CA PHE A 45 -22.22 -8.42 -14.13
C PHE A 45 -20.86 -7.69 -14.11
N ILE A 46 -20.47 -7.09 -12.98
CA ILE A 46 -19.21 -6.33 -12.87
C ILE A 46 -17.97 -7.20 -13.09
N LEU A 47 -18.03 -8.47 -12.70
CA LEU A 47 -16.88 -9.39 -12.81
C LEU A 47 -16.73 -10.00 -14.22
N THR A 48 -17.63 -9.69 -15.16
CA THR A 48 -17.48 -10.08 -16.57
C THR A 48 -16.26 -9.44 -17.23
N ASP A 49 -15.85 -9.99 -18.38
CA ASP A 49 -14.75 -9.45 -19.18
C ASP A 49 -15.14 -8.15 -19.88
N GLU A 50 -16.40 -8.00 -20.28
CA GLU A 50 -16.96 -6.80 -20.88
C GLU A 50 -16.88 -5.61 -19.92
N MET A 51 -16.99 -5.85 -18.61
CA MET A 51 -16.89 -4.83 -17.56
C MET A 51 -15.45 -4.52 -17.13
N ARG A 52 -14.42 -5.11 -17.76
CA ARG A 52 -13.01 -4.80 -17.49
C ARG A 52 -12.67 -3.31 -17.59
N PRO A 53 -13.15 -2.53 -18.58
CA PRO A 53 -12.87 -1.09 -18.63
C PRO A 53 -13.41 -0.33 -17.41
N VAL A 54 -14.59 -0.74 -16.89
CA VAL A 54 -15.17 -0.15 -15.68
C VAL A 54 -14.34 -0.50 -14.46
N ARG A 55 -13.91 -1.76 -14.31
CA ARG A 55 -13.00 -2.17 -13.22
C ARG A 55 -11.66 -1.44 -13.26
N LEU A 56 -11.08 -1.22 -14.44
CA LEU A 56 -9.87 -0.42 -14.60
C LEU A 56 -10.10 1.05 -14.20
N LEU A 57 -11.24 1.62 -14.58
CA LEU A 57 -11.60 2.97 -14.14
C LEU A 57 -11.70 3.05 -12.61
N LEU A 58 -12.30 2.05 -11.94
CA LEU A 58 -12.35 2.00 -10.48
C LEU A 58 -10.96 1.97 -9.84
N GLU A 59 -10.03 1.17 -10.38
CA GLU A 59 -8.64 1.09 -9.89
C GLU A 59 -7.84 2.38 -10.12
N LEU A 60 -8.21 3.20 -11.12
CA LEU A 60 -7.62 4.52 -11.36
C LEU A 60 -8.27 5.61 -10.49
N SER A 61 -9.60 5.63 -10.42
CA SER A 61 -10.35 6.67 -9.71
C SER A 61 -10.18 6.57 -8.20
N LYS A 62 -10.09 5.36 -7.64
CA LYS A 62 -9.93 5.17 -6.20
C LYS A 62 -8.70 5.89 -5.63
N PRO A 63 -7.46 5.65 -6.12
CA PRO A 63 -6.29 6.37 -5.62
C PRO A 63 -6.38 7.87 -5.91
N GLU A 64 -6.87 8.30 -7.07
CA GLU A 64 -7.01 9.73 -7.38
C GLU A 64 -7.93 10.46 -6.39
N LEU A 65 -9.10 9.88 -6.09
CA LEU A 65 -10.03 10.43 -5.10
C LEU A 65 -9.41 10.45 -3.71
N THR A 66 -8.71 9.39 -3.29
CA THR A 66 -8.02 9.35 -2.00
C THR A 66 -6.92 10.41 -1.90
N LEU A 67 -6.14 10.65 -2.95
CA LEU A 67 -5.11 11.70 -2.97
C LEU A 67 -5.74 13.09 -2.86
N ASN A 68 -6.83 13.33 -3.58
CA ASN A 68 -7.56 14.59 -3.54
C ASN A 68 -8.19 14.85 -2.16
N GLU A 69 -8.77 13.83 -1.52
CA GLU A 69 -9.33 13.92 -0.16
C GLU A 69 -8.28 14.30 0.91
N HIS A 70 -7.02 13.98 0.65
CA HIS A 70 -5.90 14.27 1.56
C HIS A 70 -5.05 15.47 1.11
N ASP A 71 -5.50 16.24 0.12
CA ASP A 71 -4.79 17.39 -0.45
C ASP A 71 -3.35 17.07 -0.95
N ILE A 72 -3.14 15.85 -1.44
CA ILE A 72 -1.83 15.37 -1.93
C ILE A 72 -1.66 15.76 -3.40
N ASN A 73 -1.02 16.91 -3.62
CA ASN A 73 -0.84 17.49 -4.96
C ASN A 73 0.57 17.29 -5.54
N HIS A 74 1.55 16.95 -4.70
CA HIS A 74 2.95 16.86 -5.10
C HIS A 74 3.62 15.63 -4.51
N THR A 75 4.11 14.77 -5.39
CA THR A 75 4.58 13.44 -5.00
C THR A 75 5.91 13.11 -5.65
N ILE A 76 6.77 12.41 -4.93
CA ILE A 76 7.99 11.80 -5.47
C ILE A 76 7.83 10.28 -5.38
N VAL A 77 7.89 9.62 -6.53
CA VAL A 77 7.84 8.16 -6.60
C VAL A 77 9.27 7.62 -6.48
N ILE A 78 9.50 6.72 -5.52
CA ILE A 78 10.79 6.08 -5.31
C ILE A 78 10.65 4.57 -5.48
N PHE A 79 11.43 4.03 -6.41
CA PHE A 79 11.53 2.59 -6.65
C PHE A 79 12.79 2.03 -6.00
N GLY A 80 12.72 0.76 -5.60
CA GLY A 80 13.89 0.06 -5.07
C GLY A 80 13.64 -1.41 -4.80
N SER A 81 14.73 -2.12 -4.49
CA SER A 81 14.70 -3.57 -4.29
C SER A 81 13.96 -3.95 -3.02
N ALA A 82 13.02 -4.88 -3.15
CA ALA A 82 12.36 -5.56 -2.02
C ALA A 82 13.28 -6.58 -1.29
N ARG A 83 14.46 -6.87 -1.85
CA ARG A 83 15.39 -7.91 -1.37
C ARG A 83 16.52 -7.37 -0.48
N ILE A 84 16.58 -6.05 -0.29
CA ILE A 84 17.58 -5.45 0.61
C ILE A 84 16.99 -5.48 2.01
N LEU A 85 17.72 -6.04 2.97
CA LEU A 85 17.24 -6.17 4.35
C LEU A 85 17.38 -4.85 5.10
N SER A 86 16.49 -4.62 6.06
CA SER A 86 16.68 -3.59 7.07
C SER A 86 17.88 -3.93 7.98
N PRO A 87 18.51 -2.93 8.62
CA PRO A 87 19.61 -3.16 9.56
C PRO A 87 19.28 -4.17 10.66
N GLU A 88 18.06 -4.13 11.18
CA GLU A 88 17.57 -4.97 12.26
C GLU A 88 17.47 -6.43 11.80
N VAL A 89 16.81 -6.67 10.66
CA VAL A 89 16.66 -8.02 10.08
C VAL A 89 18.00 -8.61 9.66
N ALA A 90 18.89 -7.79 9.10
CA ALA A 90 20.24 -8.24 8.75
C ALA A 90 21.06 -8.62 9.98
N ALA A 91 20.94 -7.86 11.08
CA ALA A 91 21.62 -8.14 12.33
C ALA A 91 21.09 -9.42 12.98
N GLU A 92 19.77 -9.64 12.98
CA GLU A 92 19.15 -10.87 13.46
C GLU A 92 19.60 -12.10 12.68
N MET A 93 19.60 -12.01 11.34
CA MET A 93 20.08 -13.08 10.47
C MET A 93 21.53 -13.45 10.77
N LEU A 94 22.41 -12.46 10.92
CA LEU A 94 23.82 -12.70 11.25
C LEU A 94 24.00 -13.31 12.65
N ARG A 95 23.22 -12.86 13.65
CA ARG A 95 23.23 -13.44 14.99
C ARG A 95 22.81 -14.91 14.98
N GLY A 96 21.70 -15.24 14.33
CA GLY A 96 21.21 -16.63 14.26
C GLY A 96 22.19 -17.57 13.56
N ILE A 97 22.90 -17.10 12.53
CA ILE A 97 23.97 -17.89 11.88
C ILE A 97 25.18 -18.06 12.81
N ALA A 98 25.58 -17.01 13.53
CA ALA A 98 26.70 -17.07 14.47
C ALA A 98 26.45 -18.07 15.61
N GLU A 99 25.24 -18.10 16.18
CA GLU A 99 24.85 -19.06 17.21
C GLU A 99 24.89 -20.51 16.71
N ARG A 100 24.37 -20.77 15.50
CA ARG A 100 24.44 -22.10 14.87
C ARG A 100 25.88 -22.54 14.60
N LEU A 101 26.75 -21.63 14.18
CA LEU A 101 28.18 -21.90 13.97
C LEU A 101 28.95 -22.13 15.28
N GLN A 102 28.54 -21.51 16.39
CA GLN A 102 29.13 -21.82 17.69
C GLN A 102 28.83 -23.26 18.11
N ALA A 103 27.61 -23.74 17.86
CA ALA A 103 27.21 -25.11 18.15
C ALA A 103 27.90 -26.13 17.22
N ASN A 104 28.06 -25.83 15.93
CA ASN A 104 28.68 -26.71 14.93
C ASN A 104 29.72 -25.96 14.06
N PRO A 105 30.96 -25.77 14.54
CA PRO A 105 31.95 -24.90 13.89
C PRO A 105 32.48 -25.37 12.53
N THR A 106 32.39 -26.67 12.24
CA THR A 106 32.97 -27.29 11.03
C THR A 106 31.94 -27.55 9.93
N ASP A 107 30.69 -27.16 10.13
CA ASP A 107 29.62 -27.38 9.15
C ASP A 107 29.84 -26.51 7.90
N LYS A 108 30.11 -27.17 6.77
CA LYS A 108 30.34 -26.55 5.47
C LYS A 108 29.11 -25.79 4.94
N GLN A 109 27.90 -26.22 5.28
CA GLN A 109 26.67 -25.55 4.89
C GLN A 109 26.54 -24.21 5.63
N LEU A 110 26.71 -24.21 6.95
CA LEU A 110 26.67 -22.99 7.77
C LEU A 110 27.76 -21.97 7.36
N LEU A 111 28.96 -22.43 7.04
CA LEU A 111 30.04 -21.57 6.53
C LEU A 111 29.71 -20.94 5.17
N THR A 112 28.89 -21.62 4.37
CA THR A 112 28.42 -21.09 3.08
C THR A 112 27.27 -20.10 3.29
N GLU A 113 26.32 -20.42 4.16
CA GLU A 113 25.24 -19.52 4.58
C GLU A 113 25.79 -18.22 5.16
N GLN A 114 26.78 -18.30 6.06
CA GLN A 114 27.44 -17.13 6.64
C GLN A 114 28.06 -16.23 5.56
N ARG A 115 28.76 -16.81 4.58
CA ARG A 115 29.35 -16.04 3.46
C ARG A 115 28.29 -15.33 2.64
N GLN A 116 27.14 -15.98 2.40
CA GLN A 116 26.02 -15.35 1.69
C GLN A 116 25.38 -14.24 2.53
N ALA A 117 25.12 -14.49 3.81
CA ALA A 117 24.55 -13.53 4.76
C ALA A 117 25.42 -12.27 4.89
N LEU A 118 26.74 -12.42 4.97
CA LEU A 118 27.68 -11.29 4.99
C LEU A 118 27.61 -10.46 3.70
N ARG A 119 27.45 -11.09 2.53
CA ARG A 119 27.26 -10.38 1.25
C ARG A 119 25.94 -9.62 1.23
N THR A 120 24.87 -10.21 1.75
CA THR A 120 23.56 -9.55 1.88
C THR A 120 23.65 -8.38 2.86
N ALA A 121 24.30 -8.56 4.01
CA ALA A 121 24.49 -7.50 5.02
C ALA A 121 25.27 -6.29 4.48
N LYS A 122 26.24 -6.50 3.57
CA LYS A 122 26.93 -5.39 2.89
C LYS A 122 25.98 -4.47 2.10
N ARG A 123 24.81 -4.97 1.67
CA ARG A 123 23.80 -4.18 0.94
C ARG A 123 22.91 -3.34 1.86
N VAL A 124 22.93 -3.57 3.17
CA VAL A 124 22.20 -2.77 4.18
C VAL A 124 22.56 -1.29 4.08
N ARG A 125 23.78 -0.96 3.64
CA ARG A 125 24.16 0.44 3.37
C ARG A 125 23.16 1.15 2.45
N TYR A 126 22.62 0.47 1.43
CA TYR A 126 21.67 1.07 0.50
C TYR A 126 20.31 1.33 1.14
N TYR A 127 19.92 0.51 2.13
CA TYR A 127 18.75 0.78 2.96
C TYR A 127 18.93 2.11 3.69
N ASN A 128 20.06 2.29 4.38
CA ASN A 128 20.35 3.51 5.12
C ASN A 128 20.43 4.74 4.21
N GLU A 129 21.09 4.64 3.05
CA GLU A 129 21.15 5.75 2.09
C GLU A 129 19.76 6.13 1.57
N ALA A 130 18.91 5.14 1.26
CA ALA A 130 17.55 5.41 0.79
C ALA A 130 16.69 6.07 1.88
N ARG A 131 16.84 5.64 3.14
CA ARG A 131 16.19 6.27 4.30
C ARG A 131 16.63 7.72 4.46
N LEU A 132 17.95 7.98 4.45
CA LEU A 132 18.51 9.33 4.57
C LEU A 132 18.10 10.25 3.42
N LEU A 133 18.00 9.72 2.21
CA LEU A 133 17.49 10.46 1.05
C LEU A 133 16.04 10.91 1.28
N ALA A 134 15.16 9.99 1.71
CA ALA A 134 13.77 10.30 1.96
C ALA A 134 13.59 11.32 3.11
N GLU A 135 14.37 11.18 4.18
CA GLU A 135 14.42 12.14 5.28
C GLU A 135 14.84 13.53 4.80
N LYS A 136 15.89 13.62 3.97
CA LYS A 136 16.33 14.88 3.37
C LYS A 136 15.22 15.50 2.52
N ILE A 137 14.64 14.75 1.57
CA ILE A 137 13.56 15.23 0.70
C ILE A 137 12.41 15.83 1.52
N THR A 138 11.93 15.09 2.51
CA THR A 138 10.78 15.50 3.34
C THR A 138 11.10 16.62 4.32
N ARG A 139 12.36 16.76 4.75
CA ARG A 139 12.82 17.90 5.55
C ARG A 139 12.93 19.16 4.72
N GLU A 140 13.62 19.10 3.57
CA GLU A 140 13.81 20.26 2.69
C GLU A 140 12.49 20.79 2.15
N SER A 141 11.53 19.90 1.85
CA SER A 141 10.16 20.28 1.46
C SER A 141 9.43 21.11 2.53
N CYS A 142 9.72 20.90 3.82
CA CYS A 142 9.11 21.67 4.90
C CYS A 142 9.89 22.93 5.27
N ALA A 143 11.21 22.95 5.06
CA ALA A 143 12.08 24.04 5.46
C ALA A 143 12.10 25.20 4.44
N HIS A 144 11.80 24.92 3.18
CA HIS A 144 11.79 25.90 2.10
C HIS A 144 10.36 26.23 1.68
N ASN A 145 10.20 27.32 0.92
CA ASN A 145 8.92 27.73 0.33
C ASN A 145 8.53 26.82 -0.88
N LEU A 146 8.72 25.51 -0.70
CA LEU A 146 8.44 24.45 -1.65
C LEU A 146 7.06 23.85 -1.36
N PRO A 147 6.42 23.24 -2.37
CA PRO A 147 5.22 22.45 -2.13
C PRO A 147 5.49 21.31 -1.14
N ARG A 148 4.45 20.93 -0.39
CA ARG A 148 4.50 19.76 0.51
C ARG A 148 4.60 18.48 -0.32
N LEU A 149 5.80 17.89 -0.35
CA LEU A 149 6.11 16.66 -1.07
C LEU A 149 5.73 15.45 -0.22
N HIS A 150 5.01 14.52 -0.84
CA HIS A 150 4.77 13.19 -0.30
C HIS A 150 5.57 12.15 -1.06
N ILE A 151 6.12 11.17 -0.35
CA ILE A 151 6.88 10.08 -0.96
C ILE A 151 5.94 8.90 -1.20
N ILE A 152 5.98 8.36 -2.42
CA ILE A 152 5.22 7.18 -2.83
C ILE A 152 6.17 6.03 -3.11
N THR A 153 5.84 4.86 -2.57
CA THR A 153 6.52 3.60 -2.87
C THR A 153 5.50 2.53 -3.25
N GLY A 154 5.96 1.31 -3.56
CA GLY A 154 5.09 0.14 -3.71
C GLY A 154 4.64 -0.49 -2.40
N GLY A 155 4.96 0.10 -1.23
CA GLY A 155 4.54 -0.37 0.09
C GLY A 155 5.18 -1.67 0.59
N GLY A 156 6.10 -2.27 -0.18
CA GLY A 156 6.79 -3.50 0.19
C GLY A 156 8.02 -3.31 1.12
N PRO A 157 8.75 -4.39 1.41
CA PRO A 157 9.94 -4.36 2.26
C PRO A 157 11.15 -3.74 1.56
N GLY A 158 12.25 -3.61 2.31
CA GLY A 158 13.56 -3.25 1.79
C GLY A 158 13.67 -1.78 1.44
N ILE A 159 14.07 -1.41 0.22
CA ILE A 159 14.27 0.02 -0.10
C ILE A 159 12.96 0.82 -0.01
N MET A 160 11.83 0.21 -0.36
CA MET A 160 10.52 0.86 -0.24
C MET A 160 10.21 1.19 1.23
N GLU A 161 10.44 0.23 2.12
CA GLU A 161 10.32 0.40 3.57
C GLU A 161 11.30 1.46 4.10
N ALA A 162 12.59 1.38 3.74
CA ALA A 162 13.60 2.36 4.14
C ALA A 162 13.18 3.80 3.80
N VAL A 163 12.63 3.97 2.61
CA VAL A 163 12.15 5.26 2.12
C VAL A 163 10.92 5.72 2.90
N ASN A 164 9.94 4.84 3.14
CA ASN A 164 8.78 5.17 3.97
C ASN A 164 9.21 5.55 5.39
N GLU A 165 10.14 4.81 6.00
CA GLU A 165 10.71 5.11 7.32
C GLU A 165 11.36 6.50 7.36
N GLY A 166 12.20 6.81 6.36
CA GLY A 166 12.90 8.10 6.30
C GLY A 166 11.94 9.27 6.10
N ALA A 167 10.88 9.07 5.33
CA ALA A 167 9.84 10.06 5.11
C ALA A 167 8.91 10.26 6.32
N GLY A 168 8.65 9.18 7.06
CA GLY A 168 7.63 9.07 8.08
C GLY A 168 6.22 8.77 7.52
N PRO A 169 5.30 8.28 8.37
CA PRO A 169 3.95 7.86 7.97
C PRO A 169 3.06 9.03 7.50
N GLU A 170 3.34 10.25 7.95
CA GLU A 170 2.55 11.43 7.58
C GLU A 170 2.89 11.98 6.19
N LYS A 171 4.09 11.66 5.69
CA LYS A 171 4.64 12.19 4.44
C LYS A 171 4.94 11.10 3.43
N SER A 172 4.46 9.88 3.67
CA SER A 172 4.58 8.79 2.70
C SER A 172 3.43 7.81 2.75
N PHE A 173 3.20 7.14 1.63
CA PHE A 173 2.19 6.08 1.49
C PHE A 173 2.63 5.07 0.43
N GLY A 174 1.92 3.95 0.35
CA GLY A 174 2.27 2.82 -0.52
C GLY A 174 1.16 2.47 -1.49
N VAL A 175 1.47 2.46 -2.79
CA VAL A 175 0.57 1.93 -3.83
C VAL A 175 0.87 0.46 -4.01
N ASN A 176 0.18 -0.37 -3.22
CA ASN A 176 0.38 -1.82 -3.20
C ASN A 176 -0.26 -2.52 -4.41
N ILE A 177 0.24 -3.72 -4.70
CA ILE A 177 -0.33 -4.64 -5.68
C ILE A 177 -0.66 -5.98 -5.02
N ARG A 178 -1.67 -6.68 -5.53
CA ARG A 178 -2.01 -8.02 -5.06
C ARG A 178 -1.13 -9.05 -5.79
N LEU A 179 -0.32 -9.78 -5.04
CA LEU A 179 0.49 -10.89 -5.54
C LEU A 179 -0.07 -12.24 -5.03
N PRO A 180 0.19 -13.35 -5.74
CA PRO A 180 -0.26 -14.68 -5.34
C PRO A 180 0.48 -15.26 -4.12
N PHE A 181 1.54 -14.60 -3.65
CA PHE A 181 2.29 -14.94 -2.43
C PHE A 181 2.25 -13.76 -1.46
N GLU A 182 2.41 -14.05 -0.15
CA GLU A 182 2.17 -13.09 0.93
C GLU A 182 3.07 -11.86 0.81
N GLN A 183 2.45 -10.71 0.56
CA GLN A 183 3.08 -9.40 0.69
C GLN A 183 2.35 -8.68 1.83
N ARG A 184 3.06 -8.45 2.93
CA ARG A 184 2.61 -7.53 3.98
C ARG A 184 3.10 -6.14 3.59
N SER A 185 2.23 -5.14 3.73
CA SER A 185 2.66 -3.74 3.73
C SER A 185 3.75 -3.56 4.76
N ASN A 186 4.76 -2.73 4.45
CA ASN A 186 5.77 -2.40 5.42
C ASN A 186 5.15 -1.71 6.66
N PRO A 187 5.78 -1.79 7.84
CA PRO A 187 5.19 -1.32 9.10
C PRO A 187 4.82 0.16 9.11
N VAL A 188 5.48 0.98 8.28
CA VAL A 188 5.25 2.43 8.23
C VAL A 188 3.96 2.78 7.51
N VAL A 189 3.62 2.05 6.44
CA VAL A 189 2.38 2.26 5.69
C VAL A 189 1.27 1.29 6.10
N ALA A 190 1.56 0.36 7.01
CA ALA A 190 0.56 -0.54 7.59
C ALA A 190 -0.51 0.26 8.35
N GLY A 191 -1.77 0.13 7.93
CA GLY A 191 -2.88 0.88 8.52
C GLY A 191 -3.01 2.33 8.07
N ASN A 192 -2.18 2.79 7.12
CA ASN A 192 -2.41 4.07 6.47
C ASN A 192 -3.68 3.97 5.61
N PRO A 193 -4.67 4.86 5.78
CA PRO A 193 -5.89 4.84 4.96
C PRO A 193 -5.67 5.32 3.52
N ARG A 194 -4.49 5.88 3.22
CA ARG A 194 -4.02 6.29 1.89
C ARG A 194 -3.23 5.18 1.23
#